data_AF-B5H5S8-F1
#
_entry.id   AF-B5H5S8-F1
#
_cell.length_a   1.000
_cell.length_b   1.000
_cell.length_c   1.000
_cell.angle_alpha   90.00
_cell.angle_beta   90.00
_cell.angle_gamma   90.00
#
_symmetry.space_group_name_H-M   'P 1'
#
loop_
_entity.id
_entity.type
_entity.pdbx_description
1 polymer ?
#
loop_
_entity_poly.entity_id
_entity_poly.type
_entity_poly.pdbx_seq_one_letter_code
_entity_poly.pdbx_strand_id
1 'polypeptide(L)'
;MSGTGIGESMGARGARAKALAVLRIRSRAVAVALLPAAVAVVLFAGGATGHMEGGGWDVARWVVTVCALVVLVTAAAVTAVIVRASPALSPTVELPERSAPDLYRLVRDLAERLEVPAPSALALTPDCDSWLEDRSHPAHSISGARRRTGEAPVLVIGSPFLWWMRVAELRAVLAPVVAGTGSAADPDIAAARRFVRGLDAVVADAARPGQGTTRKLLSGFVGRTARLLLRSCQDHAAGMERWVAAAASERAQAVDYGLRIVAQEQVGLAYAGWDRLLTRVALPAWRMGRWPSRLDAGVVSALTELSRRDRLAEGFTSRLGERPACDLLEEPGAVDEAASLLAARLFHGGPAGQGPDWAPVDWQRYPEEVVDRKWRTEAARIHQVLDELGVAPSTGPQGPTLVRVMDHLSARPGGEASEALAAVLTARVAREEALVETPAEAGREPVDASEDALALWGGGDPLPLMPLQPPRTGRELLADHVVAMVCCTAVDTVGAAPGLDWLDGPALLVDGERRADLAAPVLSLVEDGDAQPLRVWLGSLGVRPEKPVRLF
;
A
#
# COMPACT_ATOMS: atom_id res chain seq x y z
N MET A 1 29.71 -44.96 -6.90
CA MET A 1 30.09 -43.63 -7.43
C MET A 1 29.51 -42.61 -6.49
N SER A 2 30.39 -41.94 -5.76
CA SER A 2 30.10 -41.05 -4.65
C SER A 2 29.53 -39.72 -5.15
N GLY A 3 28.28 -39.42 -4.80
CA GLY A 3 27.67 -38.13 -5.08
C GLY A 3 28.33 -37.05 -4.23
N THR A 4 29.22 -36.28 -4.84
CA THR A 4 29.66 -34.99 -4.32
C THR A 4 28.43 -34.11 -4.19
N GLY A 5 27.97 -33.90 -2.95
CA GLY A 5 26.93 -32.94 -2.63
C GLY A 5 27.29 -31.60 -3.25
N ILE A 6 26.38 -31.07 -4.05
CA ILE A 6 26.42 -29.70 -4.55
C ILE A 6 26.64 -28.81 -3.33
N GLY A 7 27.80 -28.16 -3.26
CA GLY A 7 28.19 -27.35 -2.12
C GLY A 7 27.10 -26.33 -1.82
N GLU A 8 26.65 -26.30 -0.56
CA GLU A 8 25.67 -25.33 -0.08
C GLU A 8 26.05 -23.92 -0.57
N SER A 9 25.13 -23.28 -1.30
CA SER A 9 25.41 -22.03 -2.00
C SER A 9 25.99 -20.99 -1.04
N MET A 10 26.89 -20.14 -1.54
CA MET A 10 27.55 -19.14 -0.69
C MET A 10 26.51 -18.25 0.01
N GLY A 11 25.41 -17.96 -0.68
CA GLY A 11 24.27 -17.24 -0.13
C GLY A 11 23.60 -17.96 1.04
N ALA A 12 23.31 -19.25 0.92
CA ALA A 12 22.65 -20.03 1.97
C ALA A 12 23.50 -20.08 3.26
N ARG A 13 24.81 -20.31 3.12
CA ARG A 13 25.75 -20.28 4.26
C ARG A 13 25.83 -18.90 4.91
N GLY A 14 25.88 -17.84 4.10
CA GLY A 14 25.87 -16.46 4.58
C GLY A 14 24.61 -16.11 5.38
N ALA A 15 23.44 -16.53 4.88
CA ALA A 15 22.15 -16.33 5.54
C ALA A 15 22.11 -17.06 6.89
N ARG A 16 22.50 -18.33 6.92
CA ARG A 16 22.53 -19.13 8.14
C ARG A 16 23.50 -18.57 9.19
N ALA A 17 24.68 -18.13 8.76
CA ALA A 17 25.65 -17.50 9.67
C ALA A 17 25.09 -16.23 10.34
N LYS A 18 24.35 -15.40 9.59
CA LYS A 18 23.68 -14.21 10.12
C LYS A 18 22.47 -14.57 11.00
N ALA A 19 21.70 -15.59 10.65
CA ALA A 19 20.62 -16.11 11.49
C ALA A 19 21.14 -16.59 12.85
N LEU A 20 22.22 -17.37 12.87
CA LEU A 20 22.88 -17.80 14.09
C LEU A 20 23.42 -16.62 14.91
N ALA A 21 23.87 -15.53 14.28
CA ALA A 21 24.27 -14.32 15.00
C ALA A 21 23.08 -13.66 15.72
N VAL A 22 21.91 -13.58 15.08
CA VAL A 22 20.66 -13.12 15.73
C VAL A 22 20.29 -14.04 16.90
N LEU A 23 20.34 -15.36 16.71
CA LEU A 23 20.02 -16.32 17.77
C LEU A 23 21.04 -16.27 18.92
N ARG A 24 22.31 -15.94 18.67
CA ARG A 24 23.31 -15.70 19.74
C ARG A 24 22.97 -14.47 20.57
N ILE A 25 22.43 -13.41 19.98
CA ILE A 25 21.95 -12.24 20.75
C ILE A 25 20.81 -12.66 21.69
N ARG A 26 19.84 -13.43 21.18
CA ARG A 26 18.78 -14.02 22.00
C ARG A 26 19.36 -14.86 23.14
N SER A 27 20.29 -15.77 22.84
CA SER A 27 20.91 -16.64 23.85
C SER A 27 21.73 -15.85 24.88
N ARG A 28 22.41 -14.77 24.48
CA ARG A 28 23.14 -13.87 25.40
C ARG A 28 22.17 -13.13 26.33
N ALA A 29 21.04 -12.65 25.81
CA ALA A 29 20.03 -12.00 26.63
C ALA A 29 19.46 -12.98 27.69
N VAL A 30 19.19 -14.22 27.30
CA VAL A 30 18.78 -15.28 28.23
C VAL A 30 19.88 -15.60 29.24
N ALA A 31 21.14 -15.69 28.80
CA ALA A 31 22.27 -15.94 29.70
C ALA A 31 22.42 -14.83 30.75
N VAL A 32 22.28 -13.56 30.37
CA VAL A 32 22.29 -12.42 31.30
C VAL A 32 21.15 -12.52 32.31
N ALA A 33 19.94 -12.93 31.88
CA ALA A 33 18.82 -13.14 32.79
C ALA A 33 19.03 -14.31 33.77
N LEU A 34 19.85 -15.30 33.41
CA LEU A 34 20.20 -16.45 34.26
C LEU A 34 21.34 -16.18 35.25
N LEU A 35 22.09 -15.08 35.11
CA LEU A 35 23.25 -14.78 35.96
C LEU A 35 22.93 -14.76 37.47
N PRO A 36 21.85 -14.09 37.95
CA PRO A 36 21.56 -14.08 39.38
C PRO A 36 21.25 -15.47 39.95
N ALA A 37 20.62 -16.33 39.14
CA ALA A 37 20.35 -17.72 39.52
C ALA A 37 21.65 -18.53 39.62
N ALA A 38 22.59 -18.33 38.69
CA ALA A 38 23.91 -18.95 38.77
C ALA A 38 24.68 -18.51 40.04
N VAL A 39 24.63 -17.22 40.39
CA VAL A 39 25.24 -16.72 41.64
C VAL A 39 24.55 -17.34 42.87
N ALA A 40 23.23 -17.44 42.88
CA ALA A 40 22.51 -18.12 43.97
C ALA A 40 23.00 -19.56 44.15
N VAL A 41 23.13 -20.33 43.05
CA VAL A 41 23.64 -21.71 43.09
C VAL A 41 25.06 -21.77 43.65
N VAL A 42 25.96 -20.86 43.27
CA VAL A 42 27.33 -20.80 43.82
C VAL A 42 27.32 -20.50 45.32
N LEU A 43 26.47 -19.58 45.78
CA LEU A 43 26.34 -19.24 47.20
C LEU A 43 25.80 -20.42 48.03
N PHE A 44 24.83 -21.17 47.50
CA PHE A 44 24.34 -22.38 48.16
C PHE A 44 25.39 -23.50 48.16
N ALA A 45 26.12 -23.69 47.06
CA ALA A 45 27.18 -24.69 46.97
C ALA A 45 28.32 -24.41 47.95
N GLY A 46 28.78 -23.16 48.07
CA GLY A 46 29.83 -22.82 49.02
C GLY A 46 29.40 -22.81 50.48
N GLY A 47 28.10 -22.66 50.76
CA GLY A 47 27.54 -22.96 52.07
C GLY A 47 27.58 -24.45 52.38
N ALA A 48 27.21 -25.31 51.42
CA ALA A 48 27.24 -26.76 51.60
C ALA A 48 28.67 -27.34 51.73
N THR A 49 29.68 -26.68 51.16
CA THR A 49 31.09 -27.07 51.28
C THR A 49 31.80 -26.43 52.48
N GLY A 50 31.10 -25.67 53.32
CA GLY A 50 31.65 -25.04 54.53
C GLY A 50 32.58 -23.84 54.30
N HIS A 51 32.63 -23.29 53.09
CA HIS A 51 33.51 -22.15 52.76
C HIS A 51 32.82 -20.79 52.94
N MET A 52 31.49 -20.73 52.96
CA MET A 52 30.68 -19.49 53.03
C MET A 52 29.60 -19.56 54.12
N GLU A 53 30.04 -19.75 55.36
CA GLU A 53 29.18 -19.88 56.55
C GLU A 53 29.12 -18.58 57.37
N GLY A 54 27.96 -18.29 57.98
CA GLY A 54 27.71 -17.13 58.85
C GLY A 54 26.48 -16.31 58.45
N GLY A 55 25.90 -15.57 59.42
CA GLY A 55 24.62 -14.86 59.22
C GLY A 55 24.61 -13.82 58.09
N GLY A 56 25.77 -13.21 57.76
CA GLY A 56 25.90 -12.33 56.60
C GLY A 56 25.77 -13.07 55.26
N TRP A 57 26.28 -14.31 55.17
CA TRP A 57 26.15 -15.17 53.99
C TRP A 57 24.73 -15.72 53.83
N ASP A 58 24.01 -15.95 54.94
CA ASP A 58 22.60 -16.35 54.91
C ASP A 58 21.71 -15.23 54.36
N VAL A 59 21.93 -13.98 54.78
CA VAL A 59 21.24 -12.81 54.23
C VAL A 59 21.56 -12.65 52.74
N ALA A 60 22.82 -12.77 52.34
CA ALA A 60 23.23 -12.68 50.94
C ALA A 60 22.56 -13.77 50.08
N ARG A 61 22.49 -15.02 50.54
CA ARG A 61 21.80 -16.12 49.86
C ARG A 61 20.32 -15.80 49.63
N TRP A 62 19.61 -15.33 50.64
CA TRP A 62 18.20 -14.95 50.52
C TRP A 62 17.99 -13.80 49.54
N VAL A 63 18.77 -12.72 49.66
CA VAL A 63 18.67 -11.55 48.78
C VAL A 63 18.92 -11.92 47.32
N VAL A 64 19.99 -12.68 47.04
CA VAL A 64 20.32 -13.11 45.67
C VAL A 64 19.27 -14.07 45.12
N THR A 65 18.72 -14.97 45.94
CA THR A 65 17.66 -15.90 45.53
C THR A 65 16.36 -15.17 45.16
N VAL A 66 15.93 -14.22 45.99
CA VAL A 66 14.74 -13.39 45.69
C VAL A 66 14.98 -12.57 44.43
N CYS A 67 16.15 -11.95 44.29
CA CYS A 67 16.54 -11.22 43.08
C CYS A 67 16.49 -12.13 41.83
N ALA A 68 17.05 -13.34 41.92
CA ALA A 68 17.02 -14.31 40.83
C ALA A 68 15.60 -14.70 40.45
N LEU A 69 14.72 -14.97 41.41
CA LEU A 69 13.33 -15.29 41.14
C LEU A 69 12.61 -14.14 40.42
N VAL A 70 12.79 -12.91 40.87
CA VAL A 70 12.18 -11.71 40.24
C VAL A 70 12.70 -11.54 38.80
N VAL A 71 14.00 -11.68 38.56
CA VAL A 71 14.59 -11.57 37.22
C VAL A 71 14.07 -12.67 36.29
N LEU A 72 13.96 -13.91 36.77
CA LEU A 72 13.44 -15.02 35.96
C LEU A 72 11.96 -14.87 35.64
N VAL A 73 11.14 -14.45 36.61
CA VAL A 73 9.70 -14.19 36.40
C VAL A 73 9.50 -13.05 35.39
N THR A 74 10.26 -11.97 35.52
CA THR A 74 10.19 -10.85 34.57
C THR A 74 10.67 -11.24 33.17
N ALA A 75 11.77 -12.00 33.06
CA ALA A 75 12.25 -12.52 31.78
C ALA A 75 11.23 -13.49 31.13
N ALA A 76 10.58 -14.35 31.93
CA ALA A 76 9.53 -15.24 31.45
C ALA A 76 8.30 -14.44 30.97
N ALA A 77 7.91 -13.39 31.69
CA ALA A 77 6.82 -12.50 31.28
C ALA A 77 7.15 -11.76 29.97
N VAL A 78 8.35 -11.19 29.84
CA VAL A 78 8.83 -10.56 28.59
C VAL A 78 8.79 -11.56 27.43
N THR A 79 9.30 -12.77 27.63
CA THR A 79 9.30 -13.83 26.61
C THR A 79 7.89 -14.21 26.20
N ALA A 80 6.97 -14.36 27.16
CA ALA A 80 5.58 -14.68 26.90
C ALA A 80 4.89 -13.58 26.08
N VAL A 81 5.19 -12.31 26.36
CA VAL A 81 4.69 -11.16 25.58
C VAL A 81 5.23 -11.20 24.15
N ILE A 82 6.54 -11.45 23.95
CA ILE A 82 7.15 -11.56 22.61
C ILE A 82 6.51 -12.69 21.79
N VAL A 83 6.28 -13.86 22.40
CA VAL A 83 5.71 -15.01 21.68
C VAL A 83 4.23 -14.81 21.35
N ARG A 84 3.50 -14.03 22.17
CA ARG A 84 2.06 -13.76 21.99
C ARG A 84 1.77 -12.52 21.16
N ALA A 85 2.73 -11.61 21.01
CA ALA A 85 2.55 -10.42 20.19
C ALA A 85 2.26 -10.84 18.76
N SER A 86 1.21 -10.26 18.16
CA SER A 86 0.82 -10.53 16.79
C SER A 86 1.64 -9.65 15.86
N PRO A 87 2.52 -10.22 15.01
CA PRO A 87 3.15 -9.45 13.95
C PRO A 87 2.10 -8.84 13.04
N ALA A 88 2.40 -7.66 12.50
CA ALA A 88 1.57 -7.06 11.48
C ALA A 88 1.57 -7.98 10.24
N LEU A 89 0.38 -8.18 9.67
CA LEU A 89 0.21 -8.87 8.39
C LEU A 89 -0.28 -7.85 7.37
N SER A 90 0.25 -7.94 6.16
CA SER A 90 -0.23 -7.14 5.04
C SER A 90 -1.68 -7.54 4.71
N PRO A 91 -2.61 -6.57 4.63
CA PRO A 91 -3.95 -6.81 4.11
C PRO A 91 -3.85 -7.35 2.68
N THR A 92 -4.53 -8.46 2.41
CA THR A 92 -4.46 -9.16 1.11
C THR A 92 -5.82 -9.76 0.75
N VAL A 93 -6.04 -9.99 -0.53
CA VAL A 93 -7.14 -10.81 -1.04
C VAL A 93 -6.66 -12.26 -1.08
N GLU A 94 -7.25 -13.15 -0.30
CA GLU A 94 -6.90 -14.57 -0.34
C GLU A 94 -7.33 -15.18 -1.67
N LEU A 95 -6.42 -15.90 -2.33
CA LEU A 95 -6.69 -16.52 -3.62
C LEU A 95 -6.82 -18.04 -3.43
N PRO A 96 -8.04 -18.58 -3.28
CA PRO A 96 -8.22 -20.01 -3.07
C PRO A 96 -7.87 -20.78 -4.34
N GLU A 97 -7.39 -22.02 -4.19
CA GLU A 97 -6.95 -22.86 -5.32
C GLU A 97 -8.03 -23.05 -6.39
N ARG A 98 -9.30 -23.09 -5.99
CA ARG A 98 -10.44 -23.17 -6.91
C ARG A 98 -10.58 -21.98 -7.87
N SER A 99 -10.07 -20.80 -7.49
CA SER A 99 -10.21 -19.57 -8.27
C SER A 99 -9.02 -19.33 -9.19
N ALA A 100 -7.91 -20.08 -9.03
CA ALA A 100 -6.68 -19.90 -9.78
C ALA A 100 -5.88 -21.21 -9.95
N PRO A 101 -6.48 -22.30 -10.43
CA PRO A 101 -5.84 -23.61 -10.42
C PRO A 101 -4.59 -23.65 -11.32
N ASP A 102 -4.61 -22.94 -12.44
CA ASP A 102 -3.47 -22.79 -13.35
C ASP A 102 -2.30 -22.06 -12.69
N LEU A 103 -2.57 -21.00 -11.91
CA LEU A 103 -1.55 -20.26 -11.19
C LEU A 103 -0.92 -21.12 -10.08
N TYR A 104 -1.74 -21.87 -9.34
CA TYR A 104 -1.24 -22.82 -8.33
C TYR A 104 -0.35 -23.91 -8.97
N ARG A 105 -0.73 -24.43 -10.14
CA ARG A 105 0.11 -25.39 -10.90
C ARG A 105 1.44 -24.75 -11.33
N LEU A 106 1.40 -23.55 -11.90
CA LEU A 106 2.62 -22.81 -12.27
C LEU A 106 3.58 -22.63 -11.09
N VAL A 107 3.07 -22.24 -9.92
CA VAL A 107 3.88 -22.02 -8.72
C VAL A 107 4.43 -23.35 -8.17
N ARG A 108 3.66 -24.44 -8.21
CA ARG A 108 4.13 -25.78 -7.82
C ARG A 108 5.22 -26.30 -8.75
N ASP A 109 5.03 -26.17 -10.06
CA ASP A 109 6.04 -26.54 -11.07
C ASP A 109 7.33 -25.74 -10.89
N LEU A 110 7.21 -24.46 -10.56
CA LEU A 110 8.33 -23.59 -10.25
C LEU A 110 9.08 -24.04 -8.98
N ALA A 111 8.34 -24.36 -7.91
CA ALA A 111 8.92 -24.87 -6.66
C ALA A 111 9.64 -26.22 -6.87
N GLU A 112 9.06 -27.11 -7.68
CA GLU A 112 9.67 -28.39 -8.05
C GLU A 112 10.97 -28.20 -8.82
N ARG A 113 10.98 -27.33 -9.85
CA ARG A 113 12.20 -27.02 -10.64
C ARG A 113 13.30 -26.39 -9.80
N LEU A 114 12.94 -25.61 -8.79
CA LEU A 114 13.88 -24.96 -7.87
C LEU A 114 14.30 -25.88 -6.71
N GLU A 115 13.72 -27.08 -6.60
CA GLU A 115 13.93 -28.03 -5.51
C GLU A 115 13.66 -27.42 -4.12
N VAL A 116 12.57 -26.65 -4.00
CA VAL A 116 12.14 -26.01 -2.75
C VAL A 116 10.70 -26.38 -2.38
N PRO A 117 10.31 -26.25 -1.10
CA PRO A 117 8.93 -26.48 -0.70
C PRO A 117 7.96 -25.51 -1.40
N ALA A 118 6.85 -26.03 -1.92
CA ALA A 118 5.83 -25.16 -2.50
C ALA A 118 5.22 -24.23 -1.42
N PRO A 119 4.90 -22.96 -1.76
CA PRO A 119 4.13 -22.08 -0.89
C PRO A 119 2.81 -22.72 -0.43
N SER A 120 2.36 -22.37 0.78
CA SER A 120 1.15 -22.98 1.37
C SER A 120 -0.16 -22.47 0.76
N ALA A 121 -0.18 -21.19 0.38
CA ALA A 121 -1.30 -20.53 -0.27
C ALA A 121 -0.81 -19.36 -1.13
N LEU A 122 -1.71 -18.83 -1.96
CA LEU A 122 -1.53 -17.61 -2.73
C LEU A 122 -2.45 -16.51 -2.19
N ALA A 123 -1.95 -15.28 -2.20
CA ALA A 123 -2.75 -14.10 -1.89
C ALA A 123 -2.34 -12.93 -2.79
N LEU A 124 -3.26 -11.98 -2.99
CA LEU A 124 -3.02 -10.81 -3.83
C LEU A 124 -2.99 -9.53 -3.00
N THR A 125 -2.16 -8.58 -3.45
CA THR A 125 -2.11 -7.22 -2.91
C THR A 125 -2.24 -6.23 -4.05
N PRO A 126 -2.91 -5.07 -3.88
CA PRO A 126 -2.96 -4.02 -4.89
C PRO A 126 -1.66 -3.20 -4.88
N ASP A 127 -0.55 -3.84 -5.19
CA ASP A 127 0.79 -3.25 -5.23
C ASP A 127 1.63 -3.92 -6.32
N CYS A 128 2.68 -3.27 -6.81
CA CYS A 128 3.59 -3.81 -7.81
C CYS A 128 4.81 -4.51 -7.16
N ASP A 129 4.56 -5.46 -6.24
CA ASP A 129 5.60 -6.26 -5.60
C ASP A 129 5.14 -7.72 -5.36
N SER A 130 6.08 -8.61 -5.07
CA SER A 130 5.77 -9.99 -4.68
C SER A 130 6.75 -10.49 -3.62
N TRP A 131 6.22 -11.13 -2.58
CA TRP A 131 7.03 -11.58 -1.45
C TRP A 131 6.44 -12.83 -0.79
N LEU A 132 7.19 -13.40 0.15
CA LEU A 132 6.74 -14.50 0.99
C LEU A 132 6.32 -13.98 2.36
N GLU A 133 5.06 -14.20 2.73
CA GLU A 133 4.52 -13.83 4.02
C GLU A 133 4.45 -15.04 4.96
N ASP A 134 5.10 -14.96 6.12
CA ASP A 134 5.03 -16.01 7.13
C ASP A 134 3.78 -15.80 8.00
N ARG A 135 2.73 -16.56 7.69
CA ARG A 135 1.48 -16.59 8.45
C ARG A 135 1.46 -17.66 9.56
N SER A 136 2.57 -18.37 9.79
CA SER A 136 2.65 -19.45 10.77
C SER A 136 2.84 -18.98 12.23
N HIS A 137 2.87 -17.66 12.46
CA HIS A 137 3.14 -17.11 13.79
C HIS A 137 2.07 -17.56 14.82
N PRO A 138 2.47 -18.02 16.02
CA PRO A 138 1.53 -18.56 17.03
C PRO A 138 0.38 -17.62 17.40
N ALA A 139 0.62 -16.31 17.36
CA ALA A 139 -0.38 -15.30 17.69
C ALA A 139 -1.59 -15.28 16.72
N HIS A 140 -1.47 -15.83 15.51
CA HIS A 140 -2.58 -15.93 14.55
C HIS A 140 -3.39 -17.23 14.68
N SER A 141 -3.04 -18.13 15.61
CA SER A 141 -3.64 -19.48 15.73
C SER A 141 -4.81 -19.59 16.74
N ILE A 142 -5.54 -18.50 17.00
CA ILE A 142 -6.57 -18.47 18.07
C ILE A 142 -7.83 -19.30 17.72
N SER A 143 -8.07 -19.64 16.45
CA SER A 143 -9.08 -20.61 16.04
C SER A 143 -8.48 -22.03 15.99
N GLY A 144 -9.13 -23.01 16.61
CA GLY A 144 -8.64 -24.39 16.86
C GLY A 144 -8.35 -25.28 15.64
N ALA A 145 -7.88 -24.73 14.52
CA ALA A 145 -7.30 -25.48 13.41
C ALA A 145 -5.96 -26.09 13.85
N ARG A 146 -5.84 -27.39 13.61
CA ARG A 146 -4.73 -28.23 14.06
C ARG A 146 -3.41 -27.77 13.44
N ARG A 147 -2.56 -27.21 14.30
CA ARG A 147 -1.17 -26.75 14.08
C ARG A 147 -0.38 -27.67 13.15
N ARG A 148 0.11 -27.15 12.02
CA ARG A 148 1.30 -27.70 11.33
C ARG A 148 2.47 -26.75 11.54
N THR A 149 3.29 -27.06 12.55
CA THR A 149 4.64 -26.49 12.65
C THR A 149 5.40 -26.82 11.36
N GLY A 150 5.82 -25.80 10.61
CA GLY A 150 6.56 -25.98 9.35
C GLY A 150 5.71 -25.83 8.07
N GLU A 151 4.53 -25.22 8.14
CA GLU A 151 3.80 -24.82 6.94
C GLU A 151 4.59 -23.75 6.17
N ALA A 152 4.71 -23.93 4.86
CA ALA A 152 5.44 -23.01 3.98
C ALA A 152 4.80 -21.60 4.04
N PRO A 153 5.56 -20.53 3.78
CA PRO A 153 4.99 -19.18 3.73
C PRO A 153 3.95 -19.05 2.60
N VAL A 154 3.07 -18.06 2.75
CA VAL A 154 2.10 -17.67 1.71
C VAL A 154 2.83 -16.80 0.68
N LEU A 155 2.63 -17.10 -0.61
CA LEU A 155 3.15 -16.25 -1.68
C LEU A 155 2.16 -15.12 -1.94
N VAL A 156 2.58 -13.89 -1.67
CA VAL A 156 1.81 -12.69 -1.98
C VAL A 156 2.28 -12.12 -3.31
N ILE A 157 1.33 -11.89 -4.22
CA ILE A 157 1.59 -11.41 -5.57
C ILE A 157 0.86 -10.08 -5.77
N GLY A 158 1.55 -9.10 -6.32
CA GLY A 158 0.96 -7.87 -6.80
C GLY A 158 -0.09 -8.13 -7.87
N SER A 159 -1.34 -7.72 -7.63
CA SER A 159 -2.42 -7.89 -8.60
C SER A 159 -2.13 -7.25 -9.96
N PRO A 160 -1.44 -6.08 -10.07
CA PRO A 160 -1.09 -5.51 -11.37
C PRO A 160 -0.19 -6.42 -12.21
N PHE A 161 0.62 -7.29 -11.58
CA PHE A 161 1.46 -8.24 -12.31
C PHE A 161 0.63 -9.27 -13.07
N LEU A 162 -0.52 -9.68 -12.53
CA LEU A 162 -1.38 -10.64 -13.23
C LEU A 162 -1.96 -10.05 -14.51
N TRP A 163 -2.35 -8.78 -14.51
CA TRP A 163 -2.91 -8.13 -15.70
C TRP A 163 -1.87 -7.67 -16.70
N TRP A 164 -0.72 -7.16 -16.23
CA TRP A 164 0.29 -6.59 -17.12
C TRP A 164 1.24 -7.63 -17.72
N MET A 165 1.65 -8.62 -16.92
CA MET A 165 2.72 -9.54 -17.30
C MET A 165 2.19 -10.73 -18.09
N ARG A 166 3.02 -11.24 -19.01
CA ARG A 166 2.78 -12.53 -19.65
C ARG A 166 3.13 -13.66 -18.71
N VAL A 167 2.53 -14.83 -18.91
CA VAL A 167 2.75 -16.01 -18.05
C VAL A 167 4.25 -16.32 -17.86
N ALA A 168 5.04 -16.19 -18.92
CA ALA A 168 6.49 -16.42 -18.87
C ALA A 168 7.24 -15.35 -18.07
N GLU A 169 6.84 -14.08 -18.19
CA GLU A 169 7.43 -12.95 -17.44
C GLU A 169 7.08 -13.05 -15.96
N LEU A 170 5.80 -13.30 -15.63
CA LEU A 170 5.36 -13.51 -14.25
C LEU A 170 6.15 -14.63 -13.59
N ARG A 171 6.28 -15.77 -14.29
CA ARG A 171 7.05 -16.92 -13.80
C ARG A 171 8.52 -16.55 -13.53
N ALA A 172 9.12 -15.71 -14.37
CA ALA A 172 10.49 -15.24 -14.17
C ALA A 172 10.61 -14.28 -12.96
N VAL A 173 9.61 -13.43 -12.70
CA VAL A 173 9.54 -12.58 -11.50
C VAL A 173 9.33 -13.39 -10.23
N LEU A 174 8.45 -14.39 -10.27
CA LEU A 174 8.15 -15.25 -9.12
C LEU A 174 9.27 -16.24 -8.80
N ALA A 175 10.12 -16.61 -9.76
CA ALA A 175 11.22 -17.57 -9.54
C ALA A 175 12.11 -17.27 -8.32
N PRO A 176 12.72 -16.06 -8.17
CA PRO A 176 13.48 -15.73 -6.98
C PRO A 176 12.64 -15.68 -5.69
N VAL A 177 11.35 -15.31 -5.76
CA VAL A 177 10.48 -15.26 -4.59
C VAL A 177 10.15 -16.67 -4.10
N VAL A 178 9.73 -17.56 -5.01
CA VAL A 178 9.47 -18.97 -4.72
C VAL A 178 10.74 -19.69 -4.26
N ALA A 179 11.91 -19.39 -4.84
CA ALA A 179 13.19 -19.93 -4.34
C ALA A 179 13.46 -19.57 -2.87
N GLY A 180 12.92 -18.46 -2.38
CA GLY A 180 13.01 -18.02 -0.98
C GLY A 180 12.30 -18.95 0.01
N THR A 181 11.36 -19.80 -0.44
CA THR A 181 10.70 -20.80 0.40
C THR A 181 11.70 -21.81 0.96
N GLY A 182 12.76 -22.12 0.21
CA GLY A 182 13.87 -22.96 0.69
C GLY A 182 14.57 -22.37 1.91
N SER A 183 14.80 -21.05 1.91
CA SER A 183 15.34 -20.35 3.09
C SER A 183 14.33 -20.21 4.22
N ALA A 184 13.04 -20.14 3.92
CA ALA A 184 11.98 -20.14 4.94
C ALA A 184 11.83 -21.50 5.64
N ALA A 185 12.19 -22.59 4.96
CA ALA A 185 12.21 -23.94 5.52
C ALA A 185 13.43 -24.23 6.42
N ASP A 186 14.50 -23.42 6.33
CA ASP A 186 15.65 -23.55 7.22
C ASP A 186 15.24 -23.19 8.68
N PRO A 187 15.44 -24.09 9.66
CA PRO A 187 14.97 -23.90 11.01
C PRO A 187 15.66 -22.73 11.73
N ASP A 188 16.94 -22.47 11.42
CA ASP A 188 17.73 -21.40 12.04
C ASP A 188 17.25 -20.03 11.51
N ILE A 189 17.05 -19.92 10.19
CA ILE A 189 16.53 -18.70 9.55
C ILE A 189 15.11 -18.42 10.01
N ALA A 190 14.23 -19.42 10.01
CA ALA A 190 12.85 -19.28 10.46
C ALA A 190 12.76 -18.88 11.94
N ALA A 191 13.60 -19.46 12.80
CA ALA A 191 13.67 -19.08 14.21
C ALA A 191 14.17 -17.64 14.41
N ALA A 192 15.17 -17.21 13.63
CA ALA A 192 15.67 -15.84 13.67
C ALA A 192 14.60 -14.83 13.22
N ARG A 193 13.89 -15.10 12.11
CA ARG A 193 12.78 -14.25 11.62
C ARG A 193 11.65 -14.14 12.62
N ARG A 194 11.18 -15.26 13.19
CA ARG A 194 10.14 -15.24 14.25
C ARG A 194 10.55 -14.43 15.46
N PHE A 195 11.83 -14.52 15.88
CA PHE A 195 12.33 -13.72 16.99
C PHE A 195 12.32 -12.22 16.66
N VAL A 196 12.80 -11.82 15.49
CA VAL A 196 12.82 -10.40 15.06
C VAL A 196 11.40 -9.85 14.90
N ARG A 197 10.50 -10.59 14.22
CA ARG A 197 9.09 -10.20 14.05
C ARG A 197 8.36 -10.08 15.40
N GLY A 198 8.63 -10.99 16.34
CA GLY A 198 8.06 -10.91 17.70
C GLY A 198 8.57 -9.69 18.48
N LEU A 199 9.85 -9.33 18.35
CA LEU A 199 10.39 -8.10 18.95
C LEU A 199 9.73 -6.84 18.35
N ASP A 200 9.56 -6.82 17.04
CA ASP A 200 8.92 -5.70 16.32
C ASP A 200 7.44 -5.55 16.70
N ALA A 201 6.69 -6.65 16.75
CA ALA A 201 5.31 -6.69 17.20
C ALA A 201 5.13 -6.11 18.61
N VAL A 202 6.04 -6.44 19.54
CA VAL A 202 6.04 -5.89 20.90
C VAL A 202 6.32 -4.39 20.91
N VAL A 203 7.22 -3.90 20.05
CA VAL A 203 7.51 -2.47 19.94
C VAL A 203 6.28 -1.71 19.41
N ALA A 204 5.58 -2.28 18.42
CA ALA A 204 4.33 -1.73 17.88
C ALA A 204 3.22 -1.72 18.96
N ASP A 205 3.01 -2.83 19.67
CA ASP A 205 2.02 -2.94 20.75
C ASP A 205 2.29 -1.96 21.90
N ALA A 206 3.56 -1.70 22.23
CA ALA A 206 3.94 -0.73 23.25
C ALA A 206 3.70 0.73 22.82
N ALA A 207 3.61 1.01 21.52
CA ALA A 207 3.34 2.34 20.98
C ALA A 207 1.84 2.68 20.88
N ARG A 208 0.94 1.71 21.04
CA ARG A 208 -0.51 1.91 20.92
C ARG A 208 -1.08 2.86 22.01
N PRO A 209 -1.82 3.91 21.63
CA PRO A 209 -2.48 4.81 22.58
C PRO A 209 -3.64 4.11 23.33
N GLY A 210 -4.04 4.63 24.50
CA GLY A 210 -5.21 4.14 25.24
C GLY A 210 -4.97 3.02 26.28
N GLN A 211 -3.72 2.71 26.62
CA GLN A 211 -3.42 1.71 27.66
C GLN A 211 -3.52 2.33 29.07
N GLY A 212 -4.19 1.63 30.00
CA GLY A 212 -4.25 2.02 31.42
C GLY A 212 -2.86 2.19 32.05
N THR A 213 -2.75 3.01 33.11
CA THR A 213 -1.48 3.45 33.72
C THR A 213 -0.53 2.32 34.12
N THR A 214 -1.03 1.25 34.72
CA THR A 214 -0.24 0.07 35.11
C THR A 214 0.24 -0.74 33.90
N ARG A 215 -0.62 -0.93 32.89
CA ARG A 215 -0.30 -1.59 31.62
C ARG A 215 0.75 -0.79 30.86
N LYS A 216 0.71 0.54 30.90
CA LYS A 216 1.67 1.46 30.28
C LYS A 216 3.08 1.36 30.88
N LEU A 217 3.20 1.18 32.20
CA LEU A 217 4.52 1.01 32.85
C LEU A 217 5.15 -0.33 32.48
N LEU A 218 4.36 -1.41 32.51
CA LEU A 218 4.82 -2.75 32.13
C LEU A 218 5.14 -2.83 30.63
N SER A 219 4.25 -2.34 29.75
CA SER A 219 4.49 -2.29 28.30
C SER A 219 5.65 -1.37 27.94
N GLY A 220 5.85 -0.28 28.68
CA GLY A 220 6.99 0.61 28.50
C GLY A 220 8.35 0.01 28.89
N PHE A 221 8.41 -0.89 29.88
CA PHE A 221 9.64 -1.64 30.19
C PHE A 221 9.89 -2.71 29.12
N VAL A 222 8.89 -3.53 28.82
CA VAL A 222 8.98 -4.60 27.80
C VAL A 222 9.36 -4.02 26.44
N GLY A 223 8.69 -2.94 26.00
CA GLY A 223 8.99 -2.25 24.74
C GLY A 223 10.41 -1.66 24.69
N ARG A 224 10.95 -1.15 25.80
CA ARG A 224 12.35 -0.70 25.87
C ARG A 224 13.33 -1.86 25.70
N THR A 225 13.08 -2.98 26.38
CA THR A 225 13.92 -4.19 26.23
C THR A 225 13.86 -4.74 24.80
N ALA A 226 12.66 -4.81 24.21
CA ALA A 226 12.46 -5.27 22.85
C ALA A 226 13.17 -4.36 21.83
N ARG A 227 13.07 -3.03 22.01
CA ARG A 227 13.78 -2.05 21.16
C ARG A 227 15.29 -2.17 21.23
N LEU A 228 15.85 -2.42 22.42
CA LEU A 228 17.29 -2.63 22.60
C LEU A 228 17.76 -3.90 21.89
N LEU A 229 17.02 -5.00 22.06
CA LEU A 229 17.32 -6.26 21.35
C LEU A 229 17.18 -6.09 19.84
N LEU A 230 16.11 -5.44 19.38
CA LEU A 230 15.86 -5.20 17.95
C LEU A 230 16.99 -4.38 17.32
N ARG A 231 17.44 -3.30 17.98
CA ARG A 231 18.61 -2.51 17.55
C ARG A 231 19.87 -3.36 17.44
N SER A 232 20.12 -4.25 18.40
CA SER A 232 21.29 -5.13 18.35
C SER A 232 21.19 -6.20 17.24
N CYS A 233 19.97 -6.58 16.84
CA CYS A 233 19.73 -7.54 15.77
C CYS A 233 19.72 -6.91 14.37
N GLN A 234 19.51 -5.60 14.24
CA GLN A 234 19.20 -4.94 12.96
C GLN A 234 20.21 -5.25 11.84
N ASP A 235 21.51 -5.08 12.10
CA ASP A 235 22.55 -5.34 11.08
C ASP A 235 22.64 -6.82 10.68
N HIS A 236 22.44 -7.71 11.65
CA HIS A 236 22.45 -9.15 11.41
C HIS A 236 21.18 -9.59 10.67
N ALA A 237 20.01 -9.06 11.01
CA ALA A 237 18.75 -9.33 10.35
C ALA A 237 18.75 -8.81 8.91
N ALA A 238 19.16 -7.55 8.68
CA ALA A 238 19.30 -6.99 7.34
C ALA A 238 20.35 -7.74 6.51
N GLY A 239 21.47 -8.14 7.13
CA GLY A 239 22.46 -9.00 6.49
C GLY A 239 21.91 -10.38 6.13
N MET A 240 21.13 -10.99 7.01
CA MET A 240 20.46 -12.28 6.78
C MET A 240 19.53 -12.19 5.56
N GLU A 241 18.64 -11.19 5.51
CA GLU A 241 17.69 -11.02 4.40
C GLU A 241 18.41 -10.75 3.06
N ARG A 242 19.50 -9.96 3.06
CA ARG A 242 20.34 -9.77 1.86
C ARG A 242 20.95 -11.08 1.36
N TRP A 243 21.45 -11.92 2.27
CA TRP A 243 22.01 -13.22 1.90
C TRP A 243 20.94 -14.23 1.47
N VAL A 244 19.74 -14.18 2.06
CA VAL A 244 18.59 -14.98 1.61
C VAL A 244 18.20 -14.57 0.19
N ALA A 245 18.08 -13.27 -0.08
CA ALA A 245 17.78 -12.76 -1.41
C ALA A 245 18.86 -13.17 -2.43
N ALA A 246 20.15 -13.11 -2.07
CA ALA A 246 21.24 -13.59 -2.91
C ALA A 246 21.14 -15.10 -3.19
N ALA A 247 20.88 -15.92 -2.17
CA ALA A 247 20.72 -17.37 -2.30
C ALA A 247 19.51 -17.75 -3.17
N ALA A 248 18.39 -17.05 -2.98
CA ALA A 248 17.18 -17.25 -3.76
C ALA A 248 17.37 -16.82 -5.22
N SER A 249 18.08 -15.70 -5.44
CA SER A 249 18.44 -15.22 -6.77
C SER A 249 19.37 -16.19 -7.51
N GLU A 250 20.39 -16.73 -6.84
CA GLU A 250 21.33 -17.73 -7.39
C GLU A 250 20.58 -19.01 -7.80
N ARG A 251 19.71 -19.52 -6.93
CA ARG A 251 18.87 -20.70 -7.23
C ARG A 251 17.92 -20.44 -8.40
N ALA A 252 17.35 -19.23 -8.48
CA ALA A 252 16.46 -18.84 -9.57
C ALA A 252 17.18 -18.66 -10.92
N GLN A 253 18.52 -18.52 -10.97
CA GLN A 253 19.24 -18.45 -12.25
C GLN A 253 19.06 -19.72 -13.11
N ALA A 254 18.79 -20.86 -12.47
CA ALA A 254 18.50 -22.11 -13.17
C ALA A 254 17.16 -22.07 -13.93
N VAL A 255 16.28 -21.10 -13.64
CA VAL A 255 14.97 -20.96 -14.25
C VAL A 255 14.92 -19.65 -15.05
N ASP A 256 15.02 -19.77 -16.38
CA ASP A 256 14.72 -18.70 -17.34
C ASP A 256 15.44 -17.37 -17.13
N TYR A 257 16.75 -17.44 -16.90
CA TYR A 257 17.62 -16.28 -16.71
C TYR A 257 17.44 -15.19 -17.78
N GLY A 258 17.25 -15.58 -19.05
CA GLY A 258 17.07 -14.64 -20.16
C GLY A 258 15.78 -13.80 -20.07
N LEU A 259 14.68 -14.38 -19.56
CA LEU A 259 13.40 -13.67 -19.39
C LEU A 259 13.38 -12.78 -18.15
N ARG A 260 14.30 -13.00 -17.20
CA ARG A 260 14.33 -12.23 -15.95
C ARG A 260 14.64 -10.76 -16.17
N ILE A 261 15.56 -10.42 -17.07
CA ILE A 261 15.90 -9.02 -17.36
C ILE A 261 14.68 -8.29 -17.93
N VAL A 262 14.06 -8.87 -18.95
CA VAL A 262 12.84 -8.33 -19.57
C VAL A 262 11.73 -8.19 -18.53
N ALA A 263 11.54 -9.19 -17.69
CA ALA A 263 10.50 -9.17 -16.67
C ALA A 263 10.73 -8.09 -15.61
N GLN A 264 11.98 -7.78 -15.23
CA GLN A 264 12.30 -6.67 -14.32
C GLN A 264 12.03 -5.29 -14.94
N GLU A 265 12.28 -5.12 -16.24
CA GLU A 265 11.87 -3.90 -16.95
C GLU A 265 10.34 -3.73 -16.93
N GLN A 266 9.60 -4.83 -17.07
CA GLN A 266 8.14 -4.81 -16.98
C GLN A 266 7.63 -4.47 -15.58
N VAL A 267 8.35 -4.81 -14.51
CA VAL A 267 8.00 -4.37 -13.14
C VAL A 267 8.09 -2.86 -13.02
N GLY A 268 9.16 -2.24 -13.55
CA GLY A 268 9.31 -0.79 -13.54
C GLY A 268 8.19 -0.06 -14.31
N LEU A 269 7.81 -0.61 -15.46
CA LEU A 269 6.66 -0.10 -16.23
C LEU A 269 5.35 -0.28 -15.46
N ALA A 270 5.10 -1.46 -14.87
CA ALA A 270 3.92 -1.73 -14.06
C ALA A 270 3.77 -0.70 -12.94
N TYR A 271 4.86 -0.41 -12.22
CA TYR A 271 4.87 0.58 -11.14
C TYR A 271 4.50 1.99 -11.64
N ALA A 272 5.09 2.43 -12.76
CA ALA A 272 4.80 3.74 -13.34
C ALA A 272 3.35 3.86 -13.83
N GLY A 273 2.79 2.79 -14.41
CA GLY A 273 1.38 2.73 -14.82
C GLY A 273 0.43 2.72 -13.63
N TRP A 274 0.75 1.93 -12.60
CA TRP A 274 -0.02 1.81 -11.37
C TRP A 274 -0.10 3.16 -10.63
N ASP A 275 1.03 3.82 -10.38
CA ASP A 275 1.09 5.12 -9.71
C ASP A 275 0.25 6.19 -10.43
N ARG A 276 0.38 6.27 -11.76
CA ARG A 276 -0.43 7.18 -12.58
C ARG A 276 -1.91 6.84 -12.52
N LEU A 277 -2.27 5.57 -12.58
CA LEU A 277 -3.66 5.14 -12.47
C LEU A 277 -4.26 5.50 -11.12
N LEU A 278 -3.56 5.22 -10.02
CA LEU A 278 -4.01 5.56 -8.67
C LEU A 278 -4.21 7.08 -8.51
N THR A 279 -3.24 7.87 -8.96
CA THR A 279 -3.25 9.32 -8.75
C THR A 279 -4.17 10.09 -9.71
N ARG A 280 -4.24 9.69 -10.99
CA ARG A 280 -4.97 10.43 -12.04
C ARG A 280 -6.38 9.90 -12.28
N VAL A 281 -6.65 8.65 -11.92
CA VAL A 281 -7.93 7.98 -12.24
C VAL A 281 -8.63 7.48 -10.98
N ALA A 282 -7.99 6.64 -10.17
CA ALA A 282 -8.67 6.05 -9.02
C ALA A 282 -9.03 7.09 -7.94
N LEU A 283 -8.10 7.98 -7.59
CA LEU A 283 -8.30 8.99 -6.55
C LEU A 283 -9.48 9.94 -6.82
N PRO A 284 -9.68 10.49 -8.04
CA PRO A 284 -10.91 11.22 -8.37
C PRO A 284 -12.21 10.45 -8.11
N ALA A 285 -12.26 9.16 -8.45
CA ALA A 285 -13.44 8.34 -8.20
C ALA A 285 -13.67 8.16 -6.70
N TRP A 286 -12.61 7.81 -5.95
CA TRP A 286 -12.70 7.56 -4.51
C TRP A 286 -13.23 8.76 -3.74
N ARG A 287 -12.74 9.96 -4.07
CA ARG A 287 -13.23 11.22 -3.48
C ARG A 287 -14.72 11.50 -3.73
N MET A 288 -15.36 10.80 -4.67
CA MET A 288 -16.79 10.92 -4.99
C MET A 288 -17.65 9.77 -4.46
N GLY A 289 -17.08 8.92 -3.61
CA GLY A 289 -17.77 7.73 -3.13
C GLY A 289 -17.90 6.65 -4.21
N ARG A 290 -17.01 6.65 -5.20
CA ARG A 290 -16.98 5.67 -6.30
C ARG A 290 -15.65 4.95 -6.34
N TRP A 291 -15.61 3.73 -6.84
CA TRP A 291 -14.36 3.01 -7.02
C TRP A 291 -14.38 2.19 -8.32
N PRO A 292 -13.32 2.25 -9.15
CA PRO A 292 -13.30 1.50 -10.40
C PRO A 292 -13.32 0.00 -10.13
N SER A 293 -14.31 -0.74 -10.63
CA SER A 293 -14.43 -2.18 -10.33
C SER A 293 -13.37 -3.06 -11.00
N ARG A 294 -12.67 -2.53 -12.01
CA ARG A 294 -11.62 -3.23 -12.75
C ARG A 294 -10.32 -2.43 -12.81
N LEU A 295 -9.75 -2.17 -11.64
CA LEU A 295 -8.60 -1.30 -11.49
C LEU A 295 -7.36 -1.88 -12.17
N ASP A 296 -7.08 -3.17 -12.01
CA ASP A 296 -5.95 -3.84 -12.65
C ASP A 296 -6.10 -3.89 -14.18
N ALA A 297 -7.31 -4.07 -14.70
CA ALA A 297 -7.57 -3.91 -16.13
C ALA A 297 -7.24 -2.49 -16.63
N GLY A 298 -7.47 -1.46 -15.80
CA GLY A 298 -7.10 -0.08 -16.11
C GLY A 298 -5.59 0.13 -16.25
N VAL A 299 -4.77 -0.64 -15.53
CA VAL A 299 -3.29 -0.61 -15.67
C VAL A 299 -2.86 -0.98 -17.08
N VAL A 300 -3.49 -2.01 -17.65
CA VAL A 300 -3.20 -2.44 -19.02
C VAL A 300 -3.52 -1.31 -20.01
N SER A 301 -4.68 -0.67 -19.85
CA SER A 301 -5.06 0.46 -20.70
C SER A 301 -4.10 1.64 -20.56
N ALA A 302 -3.68 1.99 -19.34
CA ALA A 302 -2.69 3.02 -19.08
C ALA A 302 -1.34 2.72 -19.75
N LEU A 303 -0.83 1.50 -19.60
CA LEU A 303 0.46 1.13 -20.16
C LEU A 303 0.43 0.96 -21.69
N THR A 304 -0.69 0.50 -22.25
CA THR A 304 -0.92 0.54 -23.71
C THR A 304 -0.94 1.97 -24.23
N GLU A 305 -1.54 2.91 -23.52
CA GLU A 305 -1.50 4.32 -23.88
C GLU A 305 -0.10 4.94 -23.75
N LEU A 306 0.62 4.62 -22.66
CA LEU A 306 2.02 5.05 -22.47
C LEU A 306 2.90 4.57 -23.62
N SER A 307 2.81 3.28 -23.97
CA SER A 307 3.57 2.71 -25.09
C SER A 307 3.26 3.40 -26.42
N ARG A 308 1.99 3.73 -26.68
CA ARG A 308 1.60 4.47 -27.90
C ARG A 308 2.22 5.87 -27.97
N ARG A 309 2.28 6.60 -26.84
CA ARG A 309 2.83 7.97 -26.79
C ARG A 309 4.34 8.01 -26.86
N ASP A 310 4.99 7.16 -26.06
CA ASP A 310 6.44 7.17 -25.90
C ASP A 310 7.15 6.28 -26.93
N ARG A 311 6.40 5.63 -27.83
CA ARG A 311 6.90 4.63 -28.81
C ARG A 311 7.80 3.60 -28.12
N LEU A 312 7.38 3.12 -26.95
CA LEU A 312 8.16 2.17 -26.15
C LEU A 312 8.35 0.86 -26.95
N ALA A 313 9.57 0.68 -27.45
CA ALA A 313 10.22 -0.51 -28.03
C ALA A 313 9.54 -1.24 -29.22
N GLU A 314 10.38 -1.74 -30.14
CA GLU A 314 10.01 -2.75 -31.13
C GLU A 314 9.48 -4.02 -30.42
N GLY A 315 8.35 -4.60 -30.86
CA GLY A 315 7.80 -5.86 -30.31
C GLY A 315 6.69 -5.73 -29.26
N PHE A 316 6.23 -4.52 -28.93
CA PHE A 316 5.12 -4.31 -27.99
C PHE A 316 3.80 -4.99 -28.43
N THR A 317 3.44 -4.86 -29.71
CA THR A 317 2.21 -5.44 -30.27
C THR A 317 2.25 -6.96 -30.30
N SER A 318 3.41 -7.57 -30.58
CA SER A 318 3.59 -9.02 -30.51
C SER A 318 3.48 -9.53 -29.07
N ARG A 319 4.03 -8.80 -28.09
CA ARG A 319 3.93 -9.14 -26.66
C ARG A 319 2.47 -9.11 -26.17
N LEU A 320 1.69 -8.11 -26.57
CA LEU A 320 0.28 -8.01 -26.17
C LEU A 320 -0.57 -9.20 -26.64
N GLY A 321 -0.17 -9.88 -27.72
CA GLY A 321 -0.84 -11.08 -28.22
C GLY A 321 -0.52 -12.37 -27.46
N GLU A 322 0.49 -12.36 -26.58
CA GLU A 322 0.80 -13.51 -25.72
C GLU A 322 -0.18 -13.61 -24.53
N ARG A 323 -0.40 -14.84 -24.02
CA ARG A 323 -1.31 -15.11 -22.89
C ARG A 323 -0.92 -14.25 -21.66
N PRO A 324 -1.78 -13.32 -21.20
CA PRO A 324 -1.56 -12.60 -19.95
C PRO A 324 -1.67 -13.53 -18.75
N ALA A 325 -1.07 -13.15 -17.62
CA ALA A 325 -1.11 -13.98 -16.42
C ALA A 325 -2.48 -14.03 -15.74
N CYS A 326 -3.36 -13.05 -15.96
CA CYS A 326 -4.72 -13.03 -15.43
C CYS A 326 -5.58 -14.17 -16.02
N ASP A 327 -5.22 -14.71 -17.19
CA ASP A 327 -5.84 -15.92 -17.77
C ASP A 327 -5.54 -17.19 -16.96
N LEU A 328 -4.69 -17.12 -15.92
CA LEU A 328 -4.47 -18.22 -14.97
C LEU A 328 -5.54 -18.24 -13.85
N LEU A 329 -6.45 -17.26 -13.83
CA LEU A 329 -7.57 -17.14 -12.91
C LEU A 329 -8.86 -17.63 -13.60
N GLU A 330 -9.77 -18.24 -12.83
CA GLU A 330 -11.09 -18.66 -13.34
C GLU A 330 -12.02 -17.47 -13.57
N GLU A 331 -12.03 -16.53 -12.62
CA GLU A 331 -12.88 -15.33 -12.66
C GLU A 331 -12.03 -14.07 -12.45
N PRO A 332 -11.23 -13.63 -13.46
CA PRO A 332 -10.34 -12.48 -13.31
C PRO A 332 -11.08 -11.21 -12.86
N GLY A 333 -12.29 -10.97 -13.36
CA GLY A 333 -13.08 -9.79 -13.01
C GLY A 333 -13.44 -9.70 -11.53
N ALA A 334 -13.82 -10.82 -10.89
CA ALA A 334 -14.15 -10.84 -9.46
C ALA A 334 -12.90 -10.63 -8.60
N VAL A 335 -11.75 -11.12 -9.07
CA VAL A 335 -10.45 -10.93 -8.40
C VAL A 335 -9.99 -9.47 -8.48
N ASP A 336 -10.12 -8.83 -9.65
CA ASP A 336 -9.83 -7.40 -9.85
C ASP A 336 -10.73 -6.53 -8.96
N GLU A 337 -12.02 -6.88 -8.90
CA GLU A 337 -12.99 -6.17 -8.07
C GLU A 337 -12.58 -6.19 -6.58
N ALA A 338 -12.20 -7.36 -6.07
CA ALA A 338 -11.71 -7.51 -4.70
C ALA A 338 -10.39 -6.76 -4.46
N ALA A 339 -9.45 -6.81 -5.41
CA ALA A 339 -8.18 -6.09 -5.35
C ALA A 339 -8.39 -4.57 -5.37
N SER A 340 -9.34 -4.08 -6.17
CA SER A 340 -9.69 -2.66 -6.26
C SER A 340 -10.33 -2.12 -4.98
N LEU A 341 -11.24 -2.88 -4.36
CA LEU A 341 -11.79 -2.54 -3.04
C LEU A 341 -10.69 -2.48 -1.98
N LEU A 342 -9.78 -3.44 -1.98
CA LEU A 342 -8.62 -3.42 -1.09
C LEU A 342 -7.71 -2.22 -1.36
N ALA A 343 -7.50 -1.85 -2.63
CA ALA A 343 -6.72 -0.67 -3.02
C ALA A 343 -7.35 0.60 -2.45
N ALA A 344 -8.66 0.78 -2.60
CA ALA A 344 -9.36 1.94 -2.06
C ALA A 344 -9.28 2.01 -0.53
N ARG A 345 -9.35 0.86 0.15
CA ARG A 345 -9.16 0.80 1.61
C ARG A 345 -7.75 1.20 2.02
N LEU A 346 -6.73 0.68 1.34
CA LEU A 346 -5.32 0.90 1.68
C LEU A 346 -4.84 2.32 1.35
N PHE A 347 -5.25 2.86 0.20
CA PHE A 347 -4.73 4.12 -0.34
C PHE A 347 -5.64 5.32 -0.10
N HIS A 348 -6.92 5.12 0.19
CA HIS A 348 -7.89 6.19 0.45
C HIS A 348 -8.61 6.08 1.79
N GLY A 349 -8.53 4.93 2.48
CA GLY A 349 -9.33 4.69 3.69
C GLY A 349 -10.81 4.43 3.40
N GLY A 350 -11.14 4.01 2.17
CA GLY A 350 -12.50 3.63 1.80
C GLY A 350 -13.05 2.45 2.63
N PRO A 351 -14.38 2.26 2.67
CA PRO A 351 -15.00 1.16 3.41
C PRO A 351 -14.61 -0.20 2.84
N ALA A 352 -14.70 -1.24 3.67
CA ALA A 352 -14.30 -2.60 3.30
C ALA A 352 -15.24 -3.29 2.28
N GLY A 353 -16.43 -2.73 2.08
CA GLY A 353 -17.44 -3.28 1.17
C GLY A 353 -18.29 -2.19 0.54
N GLN A 354 -19.13 -2.60 -0.41
CA GLN A 354 -20.06 -1.70 -1.11
C GLN A 354 -21.11 -1.14 -0.15
N GLY A 355 -21.57 0.09 -0.42
CA GLY A 355 -22.58 0.78 0.38
C GLY A 355 -23.34 1.83 -0.43
N PRO A 356 -24.38 2.47 0.14
CA PRO A 356 -25.20 3.46 -0.55
C PRO A 356 -24.38 4.65 -1.08
N ASP A 357 -23.37 5.08 -0.31
CA ASP A 357 -22.45 6.16 -0.66
C ASP A 357 -21.09 5.66 -1.17
N TRP A 358 -20.96 4.35 -1.41
CA TRP A 358 -19.73 3.71 -1.88
C TRP A 358 -20.02 2.63 -2.92
N ALA A 359 -20.04 3.02 -4.19
CA ALA A 359 -20.51 2.17 -5.28
C ALA A 359 -19.43 1.92 -6.36
N PRO A 360 -19.41 0.72 -6.98
CA PRO A 360 -18.52 0.43 -8.10
C PRO A 360 -18.84 1.31 -9.31
N VAL A 361 -17.83 1.58 -10.13
CA VAL A 361 -17.98 2.20 -11.45
C VAL A 361 -17.21 1.39 -12.50
N ASP A 362 -17.87 1.07 -13.62
CA ASP A 362 -17.20 0.47 -14.79
C ASP A 362 -16.61 1.59 -15.67
N TRP A 363 -15.55 1.26 -16.42
CA TRP A 363 -14.83 2.18 -17.29
C TRP A 363 -15.70 2.84 -18.35
N GLN A 364 -16.78 2.19 -18.84
CA GLN A 364 -17.69 2.86 -19.79
C GLN A 364 -18.51 3.98 -19.14
N ARG A 365 -18.80 3.89 -17.84
CA ARG A 365 -19.57 4.90 -17.09
C ARG A 365 -18.69 5.89 -16.35
N TYR A 366 -17.40 5.61 -16.22
CA TYR A 366 -16.43 6.46 -15.53
C TYR A 366 -16.45 7.92 -16.01
N PRO A 367 -16.49 8.24 -17.31
CA PRO A 367 -16.53 9.63 -17.75
C PRO A 367 -17.78 10.39 -17.27
N GLU A 368 -18.94 9.75 -17.27
CA GLU A 368 -20.20 10.37 -16.87
C GLU A 368 -20.33 10.44 -15.34
N GLU A 369 -20.04 9.35 -14.63
CA GLU A 369 -20.25 9.26 -13.18
C GLU A 369 -19.14 9.95 -12.36
N VAL A 370 -17.92 10.05 -12.89
CA VAL A 370 -16.75 10.60 -12.19
C VAL A 370 -16.28 11.89 -12.85
N VAL A 371 -15.96 11.89 -14.15
CA VAL A 371 -15.32 13.05 -14.80
C VAL A 371 -16.27 14.25 -14.87
N ASP A 372 -17.48 14.07 -15.40
CA ASP A 372 -18.48 15.15 -15.48
C ASP A 372 -18.83 15.67 -14.07
N ARG A 373 -19.08 14.76 -13.13
CA ARG A 373 -19.37 15.12 -11.73
C ARG A 373 -18.22 15.87 -11.07
N LYS A 374 -16.97 15.51 -11.38
CA LYS A 374 -15.76 16.24 -10.95
C LYS A 374 -15.84 17.69 -11.39
N TRP A 375 -15.97 17.88 -12.69
CA TRP A 375 -15.92 19.19 -13.29
C TRP A 375 -17.07 20.07 -12.79
N ARG A 376 -18.29 19.52 -12.70
CA ARG A 376 -19.43 20.28 -12.17
C ARG A 376 -19.25 20.67 -10.70
N THR A 377 -18.67 19.78 -9.88
CA THR A 377 -18.38 20.08 -8.47
C THR A 377 -17.32 21.18 -8.33
N GLU A 378 -16.23 21.09 -9.09
CA GLU A 378 -15.16 22.10 -9.10
C GLU A 378 -15.66 23.44 -9.67
N ALA A 379 -16.44 23.42 -10.75
CA ALA A 379 -17.09 24.60 -11.33
C ALA A 379 -18.09 25.25 -10.37
N ALA A 380 -18.86 24.45 -9.61
CA ALA A 380 -19.72 24.98 -8.56
C ALA A 380 -18.92 25.64 -7.44
N ARG A 381 -17.81 25.02 -7.02
CA ARG A 381 -16.96 25.54 -5.95
C ARG A 381 -16.39 26.92 -6.29
N ILE A 382 -15.88 27.12 -7.51
CA ILE A 382 -15.34 28.43 -7.91
C ILE A 382 -16.41 29.52 -7.90
N HIS A 383 -17.64 29.23 -8.34
CA HIS A 383 -18.74 30.19 -8.30
C HIS A 383 -19.20 30.52 -6.89
N GLN A 384 -19.30 29.54 -6.00
CA GLN A 384 -19.63 29.78 -4.61
C GLN A 384 -18.56 30.67 -3.92
N VAL A 385 -17.28 30.48 -4.24
CA VAL A 385 -16.21 31.36 -3.71
C VAL A 385 -16.31 32.76 -4.30
N LEU A 386 -16.64 32.92 -5.59
CA LEU A 386 -16.89 34.24 -6.18
C LEU A 386 -18.08 34.94 -5.51
N ASP A 387 -19.11 34.19 -5.12
CA ASP A 387 -20.27 34.70 -4.37
C ASP A 387 -19.85 35.15 -2.95
N GLU A 388 -19.03 34.36 -2.25
CA GLU A 388 -18.46 34.72 -0.94
C GLU A 388 -17.61 36.01 -1.00
N LEU A 389 -16.89 36.22 -2.10
CA LEU A 389 -16.09 37.41 -2.35
C LEU A 389 -16.93 38.62 -2.81
N GLY A 390 -18.24 38.47 -2.98
CA GLY A 390 -19.15 39.54 -3.41
C GLY A 390 -18.93 39.98 -4.86
N VAL A 391 -18.36 39.13 -5.71
CA VAL A 391 -18.11 39.44 -7.12
C VAL A 391 -19.44 39.50 -7.86
N ALA A 392 -19.76 40.65 -8.45
CA ALA A 392 -21.02 40.83 -9.16
C ALA A 392 -21.18 39.82 -10.33
N PRO A 393 -22.41 39.38 -10.65
CA PRO A 393 -22.67 38.62 -11.86
C PRO A 393 -22.29 39.44 -13.10
N SER A 394 -21.81 38.78 -14.16
CA SER A 394 -21.64 39.42 -15.46
C SER A 394 -22.97 39.98 -15.96
N THR A 395 -22.93 41.08 -16.74
CA THR A 395 -24.12 41.58 -17.45
C THR A 395 -24.65 40.52 -18.42
N GLY A 396 -25.68 39.75 -18.04
CA GLY A 396 -26.18 38.60 -18.79
C GLY A 396 -27.19 37.74 -18.01
N PRO A 397 -27.54 36.52 -18.51
CA PRO A 397 -28.45 35.60 -17.83
C PRO A 397 -28.00 35.28 -16.39
N GLN A 398 -28.95 35.15 -15.46
CA GLN A 398 -28.67 34.77 -14.08
C GLN A 398 -28.15 33.33 -14.03
N GLY A 399 -26.88 33.13 -13.64
CA GLY A 399 -26.30 31.80 -13.48
C GLY A 399 -24.76 31.77 -13.49
N PRO A 400 -24.18 30.58 -13.26
CA PRO A 400 -22.74 30.36 -13.35
C PRO A 400 -22.29 30.40 -14.81
N THR A 401 -21.46 31.37 -15.18
CA THR A 401 -20.92 31.56 -16.53
C THR A 401 -19.40 31.61 -16.52
N LEU A 402 -18.76 31.09 -17.57
CA LEU A 402 -17.30 31.13 -17.71
C LEU A 402 -16.81 32.57 -17.88
N VAL A 403 -17.57 33.42 -18.57
CA VAL A 403 -17.29 34.87 -18.67
C VAL A 403 -17.09 35.51 -17.30
N ARG A 404 -17.92 35.16 -16.29
CA ARG A 404 -17.78 35.71 -14.92
C ARG A 404 -16.43 35.40 -14.30
N VAL A 405 -15.96 34.16 -14.47
CA VAL A 405 -14.65 33.72 -13.96
C VAL A 405 -13.53 34.44 -14.70
N MET A 406 -13.59 34.49 -16.03
CA MET A 406 -12.59 35.16 -16.87
C MET A 406 -12.49 36.66 -16.56
N ASP A 407 -13.63 37.35 -16.45
CA ASP A 407 -13.66 38.79 -16.16
C ASP A 407 -13.10 39.11 -14.78
N HIS A 408 -13.36 38.25 -13.77
CA HIS A 408 -12.79 38.42 -12.44
C HIS A 408 -11.27 38.25 -12.43
N LEU A 409 -10.76 37.20 -13.07
CA LEU A 409 -9.33 36.90 -13.14
C LEU A 409 -8.56 37.94 -13.96
N SER A 410 -9.18 38.50 -15.00
CA SER A 410 -8.59 39.57 -15.82
C SER A 410 -8.81 40.99 -15.26
N ALA A 411 -9.50 41.16 -14.13
CA ALA A 411 -9.81 42.48 -13.57
C ALA A 411 -8.57 43.23 -13.07
N ARG A 412 -7.51 42.52 -12.67
CA ARG A 412 -6.23 43.08 -12.24
C ARG A 412 -5.07 42.39 -12.95
N PRO A 413 -4.22 43.12 -13.70
CA PRO A 413 -3.04 42.54 -14.32
C PRO A 413 -2.07 42.01 -13.27
N GLY A 414 -1.35 40.94 -13.56
CA GLY A 414 -0.29 40.40 -12.69
C GLY A 414 -0.77 39.40 -11.63
N GLY A 415 -1.96 38.82 -11.79
CA GLY A 415 -2.38 37.63 -11.04
C GLY A 415 -2.86 37.86 -9.60
N GLU A 416 -2.93 39.10 -9.09
CA GLU A 416 -3.40 39.38 -7.72
C GLU A 416 -4.81 38.85 -7.44
N ALA A 417 -5.73 38.97 -8.41
CA ALA A 417 -7.08 38.43 -8.30
C ALA A 417 -7.06 36.90 -8.22
N SER A 418 -6.20 36.26 -9.02
CA SER A 418 -5.97 34.82 -8.99
C SER A 418 -5.42 34.36 -7.63
N GLU A 419 -4.49 35.09 -7.03
CA GLU A 419 -3.92 34.75 -5.72
C GLU A 419 -4.97 34.80 -4.59
N ALA A 420 -5.78 35.87 -4.57
CA ALA A 420 -6.86 35.98 -3.58
C ALA A 420 -7.88 34.86 -3.73
N LEU A 421 -8.32 34.57 -4.96
CA LEU A 421 -9.26 33.48 -5.25
C LEU A 421 -8.66 32.11 -4.91
N ALA A 422 -7.40 31.87 -5.28
CA ALA A 422 -6.66 30.66 -4.98
C ALA A 422 -6.54 30.42 -3.46
N ALA A 423 -6.29 31.46 -2.67
CA ALA A 423 -6.19 31.35 -1.21
C ALA A 423 -7.52 30.93 -0.58
N VAL A 424 -8.64 31.53 -1.00
CA VAL A 424 -9.97 31.16 -0.48
C VAL A 424 -10.38 29.77 -0.92
N LEU A 425 -10.14 29.41 -2.19
CA LEU A 425 -10.37 28.05 -2.71
C LEU A 425 -9.56 27.01 -1.94
N THR A 426 -8.28 27.28 -1.68
CA THR A 426 -7.41 26.39 -0.90
C THR A 426 -7.95 26.19 0.52
N ALA A 427 -8.32 27.28 1.19
CA ALA A 427 -8.89 27.23 2.53
C ALA A 427 -10.24 26.50 2.57
N ARG A 428 -11.04 26.57 1.50
CA ARG A 428 -12.30 25.85 1.35
C ARG A 428 -12.05 24.35 1.18
N VAL A 429 -11.19 23.96 0.23
CA VAL A 429 -10.87 22.56 -0.03
C VAL A 429 -10.29 21.89 1.22
N ALA A 430 -9.38 22.57 1.92
CA ALA A 430 -8.83 22.06 3.19
C ALA A 430 -9.90 21.86 4.28
N ARG A 431 -10.91 22.72 4.35
CA ARG A 431 -12.05 22.57 5.27
C ARG A 431 -12.94 21.38 4.90
N GLU A 432 -13.22 21.21 3.61
CA GLU A 432 -14.01 20.08 3.10
C GLU A 432 -13.29 18.74 3.32
N GLU A 433 -11.99 18.66 3.05
CA GLU A 433 -11.18 17.47 3.29
C GLU A 433 -11.14 17.11 4.80
N ALA A 434 -10.97 18.10 5.69
CA ALA A 434 -10.99 17.87 7.13
C ALA A 434 -12.33 17.33 7.66
N LEU A 435 -13.46 17.72 7.05
CA LEU A 435 -14.80 17.22 7.37
C LEU A 435 -15.01 15.77 6.91
N VAL A 436 -14.37 15.36 5.80
CA VAL A 436 -14.44 13.99 5.26
C VAL A 436 -13.54 13.02 6.04
N GLU A 437 -12.47 13.51 6.69
CA GLU A 437 -11.62 12.70 7.57
C GLU A 437 -12.25 12.41 8.95
N THR A 438 -13.25 13.19 9.38
CA THR A 438 -13.89 13.08 10.70
C THR A 438 -15.01 12.03 10.93
N PRO A 439 -15.51 11.21 9.97
CA PRO A 439 -16.58 10.25 10.27
C PRO A 439 -16.16 8.96 10.99
N ALA A 440 -14.86 8.65 11.10
CA ALA A 440 -14.41 7.35 11.64
C ALA A 440 -14.60 7.17 13.16
N GLU A 441 -14.90 8.24 13.91
CA GLU A 441 -15.08 8.15 15.37
C GLU A 441 -16.55 7.99 15.83
N ALA A 442 -17.54 8.33 15.00
CA ALA A 442 -18.94 8.47 15.46
C ALA A 442 -19.87 7.26 15.17
N GLY A 443 -19.42 6.26 14.41
CA GLY A 443 -20.26 5.15 13.91
C GLY A 443 -20.05 3.77 14.55
N ARG A 444 -19.49 3.66 15.77
CA ARG A 444 -19.37 2.37 16.47
C ARG A 444 -20.70 1.97 17.12
N GLU A 445 -21.63 1.44 16.32
CA GLU A 445 -22.63 0.51 16.86
C GLU A 445 -22.04 -0.91 16.95
N PRO A 446 -22.30 -1.67 18.03
CA PRO A 446 -21.82 -3.03 18.16
C PRO A 446 -22.62 -3.94 17.22
N VAL A 447 -22.05 -4.27 16.06
CA VAL A 447 -22.63 -5.28 15.17
C VAL A 447 -22.40 -6.67 15.78
N ASP A 448 -23.49 -7.42 15.91
CA ASP A 448 -23.55 -8.75 16.50
C ASP A 448 -22.62 -9.74 15.77
N ALA A 449 -21.92 -10.56 16.55
CA ALA A 449 -20.92 -11.49 16.05
C ALA A 449 -21.58 -12.73 15.43
N SER A 450 -21.86 -12.69 14.12
CA SER A 450 -22.06 -13.91 13.34
C SER A 450 -21.70 -13.71 11.86
N GLU A 451 -20.72 -14.49 11.42
CA GLU A 451 -20.34 -14.81 10.04
C GLU A 451 -19.88 -13.65 9.13
N ASP A 452 -18.65 -13.18 9.35
CA ASP A 452 -17.88 -12.52 8.28
C ASP A 452 -16.39 -12.88 8.39
N ALA A 453 -15.88 -13.63 7.40
CA ALA A 453 -14.49 -14.09 7.33
C ALA A 453 -13.48 -12.93 7.16
N LEU A 454 -13.97 -11.73 6.82
CA LEU A 454 -13.18 -10.50 6.71
C LEU A 454 -13.01 -9.75 8.06
N ALA A 455 -13.84 -10.02 9.07
CA ALA A 455 -13.76 -9.39 10.39
C ALA A 455 -12.59 -9.93 11.25
N LEU A 456 -12.02 -11.07 10.88
CA LEU A 456 -10.86 -11.69 11.55
C LEU A 456 -9.55 -10.91 11.34
N TRP A 457 -9.52 -9.93 10.42
CA TRP A 457 -8.33 -9.20 10.02
C TRP A 457 -8.47 -7.70 10.29
N GLY A 458 -8.22 -7.29 11.54
CA GLY A 458 -7.88 -5.91 11.91
C GLY A 458 -8.85 -4.82 11.43
N GLY A 459 -10.15 -5.08 11.45
CA GLY A 459 -11.19 -4.20 10.88
C GLY A 459 -11.49 -2.90 11.62
N GLY A 460 -10.55 -2.30 12.37
CA GLY A 460 -10.89 -1.13 13.18
C GLY A 460 -9.78 -0.16 13.56
N ASP A 461 -8.52 -0.39 13.14
CA ASP A 461 -7.45 0.59 13.36
C ASP A 461 -7.33 1.46 12.10
N PRO A 462 -7.45 2.81 12.21
CA PRO A 462 -7.19 3.70 11.07
C PRO A 462 -5.74 3.51 10.64
N LEU A 463 -5.56 3.07 9.40
CA LEU A 463 -4.23 2.99 8.80
C LEU A 463 -3.71 4.43 8.64
N PRO A 464 -2.43 4.70 8.95
CA PRO A 464 -1.85 6.01 8.66
C PRO A 464 -1.82 6.18 7.13
N LEU A 465 -2.78 6.93 6.60
CA LEU A 465 -2.85 7.23 5.17
C LEU A 465 -1.80 8.28 4.84
N MET A 466 -0.91 7.97 3.91
CA MET A 466 -0.11 9.00 3.25
C MET A 466 -0.92 9.56 2.07
N PRO A 467 -0.98 10.89 1.90
CA PRO A 467 -1.59 11.48 0.72
C PRO A 467 -0.91 10.95 -0.55
N LEU A 468 -1.71 10.41 -1.48
CA LEU A 468 -1.22 9.93 -2.78
C LEU A 468 -0.68 11.06 -3.66
N GLN A 469 -1.06 12.30 -3.37
CA GLN A 469 -0.60 13.48 -4.11
C GLN A 469 0.10 14.45 -3.16
N PRO A 470 1.19 15.09 -3.60
CA PRO A 470 1.76 16.21 -2.86
C PRO A 470 0.71 17.34 -2.75
N PRO A 471 0.78 18.16 -1.69
CA PRO A 471 -0.13 19.29 -1.54
C PRO A 471 0.02 20.24 -2.73
N ARG A 472 -1.09 20.49 -3.43
CA ARG A 472 -1.13 21.39 -4.59
C ARG A 472 -0.89 22.81 -4.15
N THR A 473 -0.22 23.60 -4.98
CA THR A 473 -0.17 25.04 -4.77
C THR A 473 -1.55 25.65 -5.01
N GLY A 474 -1.86 26.79 -4.39
CA GLY A 474 -3.16 27.43 -4.59
C GLY A 474 -3.44 27.79 -6.05
N ARG A 475 -2.39 28.12 -6.83
CA ARG A 475 -2.50 28.44 -8.26
C ARG A 475 -2.80 27.20 -9.11
N GLU A 476 -2.15 26.07 -8.84
CA GLU A 476 -2.49 24.79 -9.49
C GLU A 476 -3.95 24.40 -9.21
N LEU A 477 -4.39 24.55 -7.96
CA LEU A 477 -5.77 24.28 -7.57
C LEU A 477 -6.74 25.19 -8.33
N LEU A 478 -6.46 26.49 -8.43
CA LEU A 478 -7.28 27.42 -9.20
C LEU A 478 -7.31 27.05 -10.69
N ALA A 479 -6.18 26.70 -11.29
CA ALA A 479 -6.11 26.27 -12.69
C ALA A 479 -7.01 25.03 -12.94
N ASP A 480 -7.00 24.05 -12.04
CA ASP A 480 -7.89 22.88 -12.14
C ASP A 480 -9.38 23.28 -12.12
N HIS A 481 -9.77 24.22 -11.26
CA HIS A 481 -11.16 24.71 -11.18
C HIS A 481 -11.57 25.51 -12.43
N VAL A 482 -10.63 26.27 -13.01
CA VAL A 482 -10.87 26.98 -14.28
C VAL A 482 -10.99 25.98 -15.43
N VAL A 483 -10.13 24.95 -15.50
CA VAL A 483 -10.24 23.85 -16.48
C VAL A 483 -11.61 23.19 -16.37
N ALA A 484 -12.04 22.85 -15.15
CA ALA A 484 -13.36 22.27 -14.91
C ALA A 484 -14.50 23.16 -15.45
N MET A 485 -14.45 24.47 -15.18
CA MET A 485 -15.45 25.42 -15.69
C MET A 485 -15.46 25.50 -17.23
N VAL A 486 -14.27 25.50 -17.86
CA VAL A 486 -14.13 25.46 -19.32
C VAL A 486 -14.72 24.17 -19.89
N CYS A 487 -14.41 23.02 -19.29
CA CYS A 487 -14.93 21.73 -19.71
C CYS A 487 -16.46 21.66 -19.61
N CYS A 488 -17.06 22.08 -18.49
CA CYS A 488 -18.52 22.11 -18.36
C CYS A 488 -19.16 23.05 -19.39
N THR A 489 -18.55 24.20 -19.67
CA THR A 489 -19.03 25.13 -20.70
C THR A 489 -18.96 24.51 -22.09
N ALA A 490 -17.89 23.79 -22.43
CA ALA A 490 -17.77 23.11 -23.71
C ALA A 490 -18.83 21.99 -23.86
N VAL A 491 -19.04 21.20 -22.80
CA VAL A 491 -20.07 20.14 -22.77
C VAL A 491 -21.46 20.74 -23.03
N ASP A 492 -21.81 21.81 -22.32
CA ASP A 492 -23.16 22.39 -22.38
C ASP A 492 -23.42 23.24 -23.65
N THR A 493 -22.37 23.72 -24.35
CA THR A 493 -22.53 24.68 -25.46
C THR A 493 -22.24 24.13 -26.85
N VAL A 494 -21.30 23.20 -26.99
CA VAL A 494 -20.89 22.63 -28.28
C VAL A 494 -21.03 21.11 -28.34
N GLY A 495 -21.61 20.48 -27.32
CA GLY A 495 -21.80 19.03 -27.28
C GLY A 495 -20.49 18.26 -27.12
N ALA A 496 -19.48 18.88 -26.50
CA ALA A 496 -18.29 18.16 -26.06
C ALA A 496 -18.69 17.07 -25.03
N ALA A 497 -17.85 16.06 -24.88
CA ALA A 497 -18.10 14.96 -23.95
C ALA A 497 -16.99 14.85 -22.90
N PRO A 498 -17.33 14.47 -21.66
CA PRO A 498 -16.33 14.00 -20.70
C PRO A 498 -15.70 12.71 -21.22
N GLY A 499 -14.40 12.59 -21.05
CA GLY A 499 -13.62 11.42 -21.42
C GLY A 499 -12.57 11.09 -20.38
N LEU A 500 -11.91 9.95 -20.58
CA LEU A 500 -10.82 9.48 -19.76
C LEU A 500 -9.57 9.32 -20.63
N ASP A 501 -8.49 9.93 -20.18
CA ASP A 501 -7.12 9.70 -20.61
C ASP A 501 -6.43 8.88 -19.54
N TRP A 502 -5.84 7.74 -19.89
CA TRP A 502 -5.31 6.85 -18.86
C TRP A 502 -4.03 7.37 -18.18
N LEU A 503 -3.36 8.34 -18.80
CA LEU A 503 -2.12 8.92 -18.26
C LEU A 503 -2.35 10.27 -17.59
N ASP A 504 -3.27 11.06 -18.14
CA ASP A 504 -3.54 12.43 -17.70
C ASP A 504 -4.82 12.54 -16.85
N GLY A 505 -5.69 11.52 -16.88
CA GLY A 505 -6.94 11.44 -16.13
C GLY A 505 -8.13 12.06 -16.89
N PRO A 506 -9.00 12.84 -16.22
CA PRO A 506 -10.14 13.52 -16.86
C PRO A 506 -9.74 14.30 -18.13
N ALA A 507 -10.43 14.05 -19.24
CA ALA A 507 -10.11 14.66 -20.54
C ALA A 507 -11.36 15.15 -21.27
N LEU A 508 -11.26 16.28 -21.97
CA LEU A 508 -12.33 16.81 -22.81
C LEU A 508 -12.25 16.21 -24.21
N LEU A 509 -13.36 15.63 -24.69
CA LEU A 509 -13.49 15.11 -26.04
C LEU A 509 -14.38 16.05 -26.87
N VAL A 510 -13.90 16.44 -28.05
CA VAL A 510 -14.65 17.22 -29.04
C VAL A 510 -14.64 16.42 -30.34
N ASP A 511 -15.82 16.10 -30.87
CA ASP A 511 -15.97 15.21 -32.04
C ASP A 511 -15.28 13.85 -31.87
N GLY A 512 -15.19 13.36 -30.63
CA GLY A 512 -14.52 12.10 -30.29
C GLY A 512 -13.00 12.20 -30.11
N GLU A 513 -12.40 13.36 -30.39
CA GLU A 513 -10.95 13.60 -30.28
C GLU A 513 -10.60 14.32 -28.98
N ARG A 514 -9.49 13.92 -28.35
CA ARG A 514 -9.01 14.54 -27.11
C ARG A 514 -8.41 15.92 -27.37
N ARG A 515 -8.79 16.89 -26.54
CA ARG A 515 -8.17 18.23 -26.51
C ARG A 515 -7.10 18.32 -25.42
N ALA A 516 -5.84 18.38 -25.85
CA ALA A 516 -4.67 18.53 -24.96
C ALA A 516 -4.12 19.96 -24.90
N ASP A 517 -4.65 20.87 -25.73
CA ASP A 517 -4.16 22.24 -25.92
C ASP A 517 -4.77 23.27 -24.95
N LEU A 518 -5.57 22.83 -23.98
CA LEU A 518 -6.28 23.70 -23.03
C LEU A 518 -5.37 24.22 -21.88
N ALA A 519 -4.32 23.49 -21.52
CA ALA A 519 -3.53 23.81 -20.32
C ALA A 519 -2.84 25.18 -20.42
N ALA A 520 -2.20 25.49 -21.56
CA ALA A 520 -1.47 26.74 -21.74
C ALA A 520 -2.38 28.00 -21.72
N PRO A 521 -3.55 28.02 -22.41
CA PRO A 521 -4.51 29.11 -22.28
C PRO A 521 -5.03 29.36 -20.87
N VAL A 522 -5.25 28.30 -20.08
CA VAL A 522 -5.72 28.45 -18.68
C VAL A 522 -4.60 28.98 -17.79
N LEU A 523 -3.37 28.51 -17.96
CA LEU A 523 -2.22 29.02 -17.20
C LEU A 523 -2.00 30.51 -17.46
N SER A 524 -2.09 30.97 -18.71
CA SER A 524 -1.98 32.41 -19.03
C SER A 524 -3.06 33.26 -18.32
N LEU A 525 -4.29 32.73 -18.21
CA LEU A 525 -5.35 33.40 -17.44
C LEU A 525 -5.05 33.42 -15.94
N VAL A 526 -4.60 32.30 -15.37
CA VAL A 526 -4.39 32.16 -13.92
C VAL A 526 -3.14 32.89 -13.45
N GLU A 527 -2.04 32.82 -14.19
CA GLU A 527 -0.75 33.39 -13.82
C GLU A 527 -0.63 34.87 -14.21
N ASP A 528 -1.02 35.21 -15.44
CA ASP A 528 -0.82 36.57 -15.98
C ASP A 528 -2.09 37.44 -15.90
N GLY A 529 -3.26 36.82 -15.71
CA GLY A 529 -4.56 37.49 -15.86
C GLY A 529 -4.98 37.68 -17.32
N ASP A 530 -4.27 37.08 -18.28
CA ASP A 530 -4.55 37.24 -19.71
C ASP A 530 -5.60 36.22 -20.20
N ALA A 531 -6.83 36.71 -20.40
CA ALA A 531 -7.92 35.89 -20.95
C ALA A 531 -7.85 35.69 -22.47
N GLN A 532 -6.98 36.41 -23.19
CA GLN A 532 -7.00 36.42 -24.66
C GLN A 532 -6.68 35.05 -25.28
N PRO A 533 -5.65 34.29 -24.83
CA PRO A 533 -5.40 32.94 -25.34
C PRO A 533 -6.59 32.01 -25.13
N LEU A 534 -7.25 32.10 -23.98
CA LEU A 534 -8.44 31.29 -23.69
C LEU A 534 -9.63 31.70 -24.56
N ARG A 535 -9.87 32.99 -24.79
CA ARG A 535 -10.93 33.45 -25.72
C ARG A 535 -10.72 32.95 -27.14
N VAL A 536 -9.47 32.98 -27.63
CA VAL A 536 -9.12 32.46 -28.95
C VAL A 536 -9.38 30.96 -29.03
N TRP A 537 -8.96 30.20 -28.01
CA TRP A 537 -9.21 28.76 -27.94
C TRP A 537 -10.71 28.44 -27.94
N LEU A 538 -11.50 29.09 -27.08
CA LEU A 538 -12.96 28.94 -27.01
C LEU A 538 -13.63 29.26 -28.35
N GLY A 539 -13.22 30.37 -28.98
CA GLY A 539 -13.75 30.80 -30.27
C GLY A 539 -13.46 29.82 -31.40
N SER A 540 -12.28 29.20 -31.40
CA SER A 540 -11.90 28.18 -32.39
C SER A 540 -12.79 26.93 -32.32
N LEU A 541 -13.36 26.66 -31.15
CA LEU A 541 -14.26 25.54 -30.88
C LEU A 541 -15.74 25.92 -30.93
N GLY A 542 -16.07 27.20 -31.06
CA GLY A 542 -17.45 27.69 -30.98
C GLY A 542 -18.06 27.66 -29.58
N VAL A 543 -17.26 27.48 -28.52
CA VAL A 543 -17.70 27.47 -27.13
C VAL A 543 -18.23 28.85 -26.75
N ARG A 544 -19.38 28.89 -26.07
CA ARG A 544 -20.09 30.14 -25.72
C ARG A 544 -19.94 30.44 -24.23
N PRO A 545 -18.89 31.16 -23.79
CA PRO A 545 -18.59 31.38 -22.36
C PRO A 545 -19.65 32.22 -21.63
N GLU A 546 -20.50 32.93 -22.37
CA GLU A 546 -21.62 33.73 -21.85
C GLU A 546 -22.85 32.90 -21.47
N LYS A 547 -22.94 31.64 -21.91
CA LYS A 547 -24.09 30.79 -21.60
C LYS A 547 -23.97 30.22 -20.17
N PRO A 548 -25.09 30.15 -19.43
CA PRO A 548 -25.08 29.54 -18.10
C PRO A 548 -24.83 28.04 -18.20
N VAL A 549 -24.01 27.53 -17.30
CA VAL A 549 -23.63 26.12 -17.18
C VAL A 549 -24.53 25.43 -16.16
N ARG A 550 -24.91 24.18 -16.41
CA ARG A 550 -25.66 23.37 -15.44
C ARG A 550 -24.67 22.79 -14.44
N LEU A 551 -24.88 23.01 -13.14
CA LEU A 551 -23.95 22.49 -12.13
C LEU A 551 -24.48 21.24 -11.41
N PHE A 552 -25.79 21.00 -11.43
CA PHE A 552 -26.46 19.81 -10.89
C PHE A 552 -27.76 19.52 -11.64
#